data_AF-A0A1Y5D419-F1
#
_entry.id   AF-A0A1Y5D419-F1
#
_cell.length_a   1.000
_cell.length_b   1.000
_cell.length_c   1.000
_cell.angle_alpha   90.00
_cell.angle_beta   90.00
_cell.angle_gamma   90.00
#
_symmetry.space_group_name_H-M   'P 1'
#
loop_
_entity.id
_entity.type
_entity.pdbx_description
1 polymer ?
#
loop_
_entity_poly.entity_id
_entity_poly.type
_entity_poly.pdbx_seq_one_letter_code
_entity_poly.pdbx_strand_id
1 'polypeptide(L)'
;MFDIGFFELLLISIIGLVVLGPDRLPVAIRTISDWLSGIKRFSNSIKTELTEELNIQELGADLKTSEKLNLQNFSPEITDSIQSLRDAAESAYRPSNKEADS
;
A
#
# COMPACT_ATOMS: atom_id res chain seq x y z
N MET A 1 8.20 -5.96 19.25
CA MET A 1 6.91 -6.10 19.98
C MET A 1 5.92 -6.98 19.21
N PHE A 2 6.38 -8.15 18.76
CA PHE A 2 5.55 -9.24 18.21
C PHE A 2 6.33 -10.54 18.43
N ASP A 3 6.73 -10.78 19.68
CA ASP A 3 7.43 -11.99 20.08
C ASP A 3 6.42 -13.15 20.23
N ILE A 4 5.53 -13.33 19.24
CA ILE A 4 4.53 -14.40 19.24
C ILE A 4 5.25 -15.70 18.90
N GLY A 5 5.53 -16.49 19.92
CA GLY A 5 6.12 -17.82 19.79
C GLY A 5 5.12 -18.88 19.32
N PHE A 6 5.64 -20.04 18.93
CA PHE A 6 4.81 -21.20 18.57
C PHE A 6 3.79 -21.55 19.67
N PHE A 7 4.21 -21.47 20.95
CA PHE A 7 3.34 -21.74 22.09
C PHE A 7 2.20 -20.72 22.25
N GLU A 8 2.42 -19.45 21.93
CA GLU A 8 1.35 -18.45 21.98
C GLU A 8 0.34 -18.66 20.86
N LEU A 9 0.78 -19.00 19.64
CA LEU A 9 -0.15 -19.37 18.57
C LEU A 9 -0.99 -20.59 18.93
N LEU A 10 -0.37 -21.62 19.55
CA LEU A 10 -1.09 -22.80 20.03
C LEU A 10 -2.13 -22.41 21.09
N LEU A 11 -1.76 -21.58 22.06
CA LEU A 11 -2.65 -21.14 23.13
C LEU A 11 -3.85 -20.35 22.55
N ILE A 12 -3.59 -19.39 21.65
CA ILE A 12 -4.62 -18.60 20.97
C ILE A 12 -5.53 -19.51 20.14
N SER A 13 -4.97 -20.51 19.46
CA SER A 13 -5.74 -21.50 18.70
C SER A 13 -6.69 -22.29 19.62
N ILE A 14 -6.19 -22.79 20.76
CA ILE A 14 -7.02 -23.52 21.73
C ILE A 14 -8.13 -22.61 22.28
N ILE A 15 -7.80 -21.37 22.67
CA ILE A 15 -8.80 -20.41 23.17
C ILE A 15 -9.84 -20.11 22.08
N GLY A 16 -9.43 -19.89 20.85
CA GLY A 16 -10.32 -19.66 19.71
C GLY A 16 -11.26 -20.84 19.46
N LEU A 17 -10.76 -22.08 19.57
CA LEU A 17 -11.57 -23.29 19.44
C LEU A 17 -12.58 -23.43 20.59
N VAL A 18 -12.23 -23.05 21.82
CA VAL A 18 -13.14 -23.14 22.98
C VAL A 18 -14.22 -22.06 22.92
N VAL A 19 -13.84 -20.82 22.59
CA VAL A 19 -14.76 -19.67 22.57
C VAL A 19 -15.73 -19.74 21.38
N LEU A 20 -15.19 -19.99 20.19
CA LEU A 20 -15.98 -19.97 18.96
C LEU A 20 -16.53 -21.36 18.62
N GLY A 21 -15.84 -22.42 19.04
CA GLY A 21 -16.11 -23.79 18.65
C GLY A 21 -15.28 -24.23 17.42
N PRO A 22 -14.85 -25.50 17.36
CA PRO A 22 -14.04 -26.02 16.26
C PRO A 22 -14.74 -25.96 14.90
N ASP A 23 -16.07 -26.06 14.88
CA ASP A 23 -16.85 -25.97 13.63
C ASP A 23 -16.97 -24.54 13.11
N ARG A 24 -16.83 -23.52 13.96
CA ARG A 24 -17.13 -22.12 13.62
C ARG A 24 -15.88 -21.32 13.26
N LEU A 25 -14.73 -21.67 13.82
CA LEU A 25 -13.43 -21.10 13.47
C LEU A 25 -13.13 -21.15 11.96
N PRO A 26 -13.24 -22.29 11.26
CA PRO A 26 -12.99 -22.34 9.81
C PRO A 26 -14.01 -21.52 9.02
N VAL A 27 -15.26 -21.42 9.49
CA VAL A 27 -16.29 -20.59 8.86
C VAL A 27 -15.95 -19.10 9.00
N ALA A 28 -15.48 -18.66 10.17
CA ALA A 28 -15.06 -17.27 10.39
C ALA A 28 -13.88 -16.88 9.49
N ILE A 29 -12.86 -17.75 9.38
CA ILE A 29 -11.72 -17.52 8.46
C ILE A 29 -12.22 -17.38 7.03
N ARG A 30 -13.13 -18.26 6.57
CA ARG A 30 -13.72 -18.20 5.23
C ARG A 30 -14.41 -16.87 4.99
N THR A 31 -15.29 -16.45 5.88
CA THR A 31 -16.00 -15.16 5.77
C THR A 31 -15.05 -13.97 5.66
N ILE A 32 -14.02 -13.93 6.51
CA ILE A 32 -13.00 -12.86 6.46
C ILE A 32 -12.22 -12.91 5.15
N SER A 33 -11.84 -14.12 4.72
CA SER A 33 -11.08 -14.32 3.48
C SER A 33 -11.88 -13.98 2.23
N ASP A 34 -13.18 -14.27 2.23
CA ASP A 34 -14.09 -13.95 1.13
C ASP A 34 -14.29 -12.43 1.03
N TRP A 35 -14.41 -11.75 2.18
CA TRP A 35 -14.51 -10.30 2.22
C TRP A 35 -13.24 -9.61 1.72
N LEU A 36 -12.07 -10.07 2.17
CA LEU A 36 -10.77 -9.57 1.70
C LEU A 36 -10.56 -9.86 0.20
N SER A 37 -10.96 -11.05 -0.25
CA SER A 37 -10.89 -11.45 -1.66
C SER A 37 -11.84 -10.62 -2.52
N GLY A 38 -13.02 -10.27 -2.02
CA GLY A 38 -13.96 -9.37 -2.67
C GLY A 38 -13.38 -7.99 -2.91
N ILE A 39 -12.73 -7.40 -1.90
CA ILE A 39 -12.04 -6.10 -2.02
C ILE A 39 -10.91 -6.18 -3.05
N LYS A 40 -10.11 -7.25 -3.02
CA LYS A 40 -9.03 -7.46 -3.99
C LYS A 40 -9.56 -7.59 -5.42
N ARG A 41 -10.66 -8.33 -5.61
CA ARG A 41 -11.33 -8.48 -6.91
C ARG A 41 -11.88 -7.16 -7.41
N PHE A 42 -12.53 -6.38 -6.55
CA PHE A 42 -13.04 -5.05 -6.90
C PHE A 42 -11.92 -4.12 -7.39
N SER A 43 -10.77 -4.08 -6.70
CA SER A 43 -9.60 -3.32 -7.16
C SER A 43 -9.07 -3.81 -8.51
N ASN A 44 -9.05 -5.13 -8.74
CA ASN A 44 -8.63 -5.70 -10.02
C ASN A 44 -9.63 -5.41 -11.14
N SER A 45 -10.93 -5.52 -10.91
CA SER A 45 -11.98 -5.21 -11.90
C SER A 45 -11.96 -3.74 -12.30
N ILE A 46 -11.80 -2.83 -11.34
CA ILE A 46 -11.57 -1.40 -11.61
C ILE A 46 -10.33 -1.22 -12.50
N LYS A 47 -9.21 -1.86 -12.18
CA LYS A 47 -7.99 -1.77 -13.01
C LYS A 47 -8.22 -2.32 -14.42
N THR A 48 -8.93 -3.44 -14.56
CA THR A 48 -9.17 -4.08 -15.86
C THR A 48 -10.09 -3.25 -16.74
N GLU A 49 -11.20 -2.74 -16.22
CA GLU A 49 -12.13 -1.88 -16.98
C GLU A 49 -11.53 -0.50 -17.29
N LEU A 50 -10.73 0.08 -16.39
CA LEU A 50 -10.01 1.34 -16.65
C LEU A 50 -8.87 1.19 -17.67
N THR A 51 -8.24 0.01 -17.75
CA THR A 51 -7.13 -0.22 -18.71
C THR A 51 -7.65 -0.51 -20.12
N GLU A 52 -8.89 -0.98 -20.26
CA GLU A 52 -9.44 -1.43 -21.54
C GLU A 52 -10.16 -0.30 -22.32
N GLU A 53 -10.67 0.76 -21.66
CA GLU A 53 -11.31 1.89 -22.39
C GLU A 53 -10.87 3.32 -22.02
N LEU A 54 -10.31 3.60 -20.82
CA LEU A 54 -10.10 5.00 -20.40
C LEU A 54 -8.70 5.27 -19.85
N ASN A 55 -7.85 5.71 -20.79
CA ASN A 55 -6.75 6.64 -20.62
C ASN A 55 -6.35 6.94 -19.15
N ILE A 56 -5.20 6.39 -18.76
CA ILE A 56 -4.50 6.49 -17.47
C ILE A 56 -4.07 7.94 -17.10
N GLN A 57 -4.71 8.96 -17.68
CA GLN A 57 -4.43 10.37 -17.48
C GLN A 57 -5.43 11.06 -16.53
N GLU A 58 -6.66 10.57 -16.36
CA GLU A 58 -7.65 11.27 -15.51
C GLU A 58 -7.59 10.87 -14.03
N LEU A 59 -7.49 9.59 -13.69
CA LEU A 59 -7.34 9.21 -12.26
C LEU A 59 -5.99 9.61 -11.68
N GLY A 60 -4.95 9.61 -12.52
CA GLY A 60 -3.66 10.19 -12.16
C GLY A 60 -3.76 11.69 -11.93
N ALA A 61 -4.57 12.41 -12.71
CA ALA A 61 -4.79 13.84 -12.54
C ALA A 61 -5.63 14.16 -11.30
N ASP A 62 -6.68 13.40 -10.99
CA ASP A 62 -7.52 13.60 -9.79
C ASP A 62 -6.78 13.21 -8.51
N LEU A 63 -6.00 12.13 -8.53
CA LEU A 63 -5.14 11.75 -7.41
C LEU A 63 -3.99 12.74 -7.22
N LYS A 64 -3.33 13.18 -8.31
CA LYS A 64 -2.26 14.20 -8.25
C LYS A 64 -2.79 15.58 -7.87
N THR A 65 -4.02 15.92 -8.24
CA THR A 65 -4.69 17.16 -7.82
C THR A 65 -5.08 17.08 -6.36
N SER A 66 -5.64 15.96 -5.91
CA SER A 66 -5.98 15.72 -4.49
C SER A 66 -4.74 15.68 -3.61
N GLU A 67 -3.67 15.03 -4.08
CA GLU A 67 -2.36 15.03 -3.43
C GLU A 67 -1.79 16.45 -3.40
N LYS A 68 -1.79 17.22 -4.50
CA LYS A 68 -1.37 18.64 -4.50
C LYS A 68 -2.20 19.54 -3.59
N LEU A 69 -3.50 19.29 -3.48
CA LEU A 69 -4.38 20.03 -2.55
C LEU A 69 -4.08 19.65 -1.11
N ASN A 70 -3.81 18.37 -0.85
CA ASN A 70 -3.44 17.86 0.47
C ASN A 70 -2.03 18.33 0.89
N LEU A 71 -1.05 18.31 -0.03
CA LEU A 71 0.29 18.88 0.11
C LEU A 71 0.26 20.41 0.32
N GLN A 72 -0.70 21.13 -0.25
CA GLN A 72 -0.89 22.56 0.06
C GLN A 72 -1.47 22.79 1.46
N ASN A 73 -2.19 21.82 2.02
CA ASN A 73 -2.70 21.88 3.39
C ASN A 73 -1.68 21.38 4.43
N PHE A 74 -0.70 20.58 4.02
CA PHE A 74 0.45 20.19 4.84
C PHE A 74 1.64 21.12 4.56
N SER A 75 1.70 22.25 5.29
CA SER A 75 2.84 23.12 5.68
C SER A 75 4.23 22.96 4.99
N PRO A 76 5.05 24.05 4.94
CA PRO A 76 6.37 24.13 4.29
C PRO A 76 7.34 22.95 4.48
N GLU A 77 7.22 22.20 5.57
CA GLU A 77 8.01 21.01 5.90
C GLU A 77 8.00 19.92 4.81
N ILE A 78 6.86 19.68 4.14
CA ILE A 78 6.78 18.70 3.05
C ILE A 78 7.44 19.25 1.77
N THR A 79 7.33 20.56 1.53
CA THR A 79 7.95 21.22 0.37
C THR A 79 9.47 21.18 0.49
N ASP A 80 10.01 21.40 1.69
CA ASP A 80 11.44 21.27 1.99
C ASP A 80 11.93 19.82 1.84
N SER A 81 11.09 18.84 2.22
CA SER A 81 11.37 17.42 2.04
C SER A 81 11.40 17.02 0.56
N ILE A 82 10.48 17.52 -0.26
CA ILE A 82 10.47 17.28 -1.71
C ILE A 82 11.66 17.96 -2.39
N GLN A 83 12.02 19.18 -1.98
CA GLN A 83 13.17 19.91 -2.55
C GLN A 83 14.49 19.22 -2.22
N SER A 84 14.70 18.81 -0.97
CA SER A 84 15.90 18.07 -0.56
C SER A 84 16.01 16.70 -1.25
N LEU A 85 14.90 16.00 -1.47
CA LEU A 85 14.88 14.78 -2.28
C LEU A 85 15.22 15.06 -3.74
N ARG A 86 14.75 16.18 -4.31
CA ARG A 86 15.08 16.58 -5.68
C ARG A 86 16.56 16.91 -5.84
N ASP A 87 17.15 17.62 -4.89
CA ASP A 87 18.57 17.98 -4.88
C ASP A 87 19.46 16.75 -4.66
N ALA A 88 19.03 15.81 -3.81
CA ALA A 88 19.70 14.52 -3.61
C ALA A 88 19.62 13.63 -4.86
N ALA A 89 18.48 13.61 -5.55
CA ALA A 89 18.32 12.87 -6.81
C ALA A 89 19.16 13.51 -7.94
N GLU A 90 19.22 14.84 -8.03
CA GLU A 90 20.00 15.56 -9.04
C GLU A 90 21.51 15.38 -8.82
N SER A 91 21.97 15.42 -7.57
CA SER A 91 23.35 15.11 -7.21
C SER A 91 23.73 13.63 -7.41
N ALA A 92 22.77 12.70 -7.34
CA ALA A 92 22.95 11.30 -7.67
C ALA A 92 22.91 10.99 -9.18
N TYR A 93 22.25 11.83 -9.99
CA TYR A 93 22.24 11.73 -11.45
C TYR A 93 23.47 12.38 -12.11
N ARG A 94 24.06 13.39 -11.46
CA ARG A 94 25.23 14.13 -11.96
C ARG A 94 26.61 13.42 -11.90
N PRO A 95 26.88 12.35 -11.14
CA PRO A 95 28.19 11.69 -11.14
C PRO A 95 28.38 10.72 -12.31
N SER A 96 27.31 10.30 -13.02
CA SER A 96 27.43 9.28 -14.07
C SER A 96 27.84 9.81 -15.46
N ASN A 97 27.86 11.13 -15.68
CA ASN A 97 28.15 11.73 -16.99
C ASN A 97 29.53 12.41 -17.09
N LYS A 98 30.43 12.21 -16.13
CA LYS A 98 31.77 12.83 -16.13
C LYS A 98 32.96 11.89 -16.38
N GLU A 99 32.73 10.60 -16.61
CA GLU A 99 33.80 9.61 -16.85
C GLU A 99 33.84 9.01 -18.27
N ALA A 100 33.05 9.53 -19.21
CA ALA A 100 33.01 9.03 -20.59
C ALA A 100 33.68 9.94 -21.63
N ASP A 101 34.44 10.95 -21.20
CA ASP A 101 35.16 11.85 -22.13
C ASP A 101 36.50 12.26 -21.50
N SER A 102 37.48 11.35 -21.54
CA SER A 102 38.91 11.60 -21.27
C SER A 102 39.75 10.55 -21.99
#